data_AF-A0A7C1D6P3-F1
#
_entry.id   AF-A0A7C1D6P3-F1
#
_cell.length_a   1.000
_cell.length_b   1.000
_cell.length_c   1.000
_cell.angle_alpha   90.00
_cell.angle_beta   90.00
_cell.angle_gamma   90.00
#
_symmetry.space_group_name_H-M   'P 1'
#
loop_
_entity.id
_entity.type
_entity.pdbx_description
1 polymer ?
#
loop_
_entity_poly.entity_id
_entity_poly.type
_entity_poly.pdbx_seq_one_letter_code
_entity_poly.pdbx_strand_id
1 'polypeptide(L)' 'MKIEYDKEADALYIQLKEAPVDDNIDIEEGVSIDFDANKHIIGIEILGASKKLSLENITTVTISNLPVETVAA' A
#
# COMPACT_ATOMS: atom_id res chain seq x y z
N MET A 1 0.94 -1.10 9.53
CA MET A 1 0.32 -0.89 8.20
C MET A 1 -0.48 0.40 8.24
N LYS A 2 -0.37 1.22 7.20
CA LYS A 2 -1.10 2.48 7.03
C LYS A 2 -1.66 2.53 5.61
N ILE A 3 -2.88 2.99 5.45
CA ILE A 3 -3.52 3.17 4.14
C ILE A 3 -3.93 4.64 4.05
N GLU A 4 -3.45 5.35 3.04
CA GLU A 4 -3.71 6.78 2.85
C GLU A 4 -4.14 7.05 1.41
N TYR A 5 -5.21 7.84 1.27
CA TYR A 5 -5.64 8.37 -0.02
C TYR A 5 -5.37 9.87 -0.07
N ASP A 6 -4.52 10.29 -0.99
CA ASP A 6 -4.28 11.69 -1.33
C ASP A 6 -5.28 12.11 -2.41
N LYS A 7 -6.20 13.01 -2.03
CA LYS A 7 -7.25 13.51 -2.93
C LYS A 7 -6.71 14.46 -4.00
N GLU A 8 -5.66 15.23 -3.70
CA GLU A 8 -5.09 16.18 -4.67
C GLU A 8 -4.33 15.45 -5.76
N ALA A 9 -3.60 14.39 -5.39
CA ALA A 9 -2.88 13.53 -6.33
C ALA A 9 -3.75 12.43 -6.97
N ASP A 10 -4.96 12.17 -6.45
CA ASP A 10 -5.75 10.96 -6.73
C ASP A 10 -4.92 9.69 -6.58
N ALA A 11 -4.24 9.56 -5.44
CA ALA A 11 -3.28 8.50 -5.16
C ALA A 11 -3.66 7.71 -3.91
N LEU A 12 -3.56 6.39 -3.98
CA LEU A 12 -3.69 5.50 -2.83
C LEU A 12 -2.31 4.92 -2.49
N TYR A 13 -1.87 5.13 -1.25
CA TYR A 13 -0.66 4.51 -0.71
C TYR A 13 -1.01 3.49 0.36
N ILE A 14 -0.49 2.27 0.23
CA ILE A 14 -0.60 1.20 1.22
C ILE A 14 0.80 0.94 1.77
N GLN A 15 1.10 1.46 2.94
CA GLN A 15 2.34 1.20 3.66
C GLN A 15 2.21 -0.10 4.47
N LEU A 16 2.98 -1.11 4.10
CA LEU A 16 3.03 -2.40 4.77
C LEU A 16 3.96 -2.37 6.00
N LYS A 17 5.13 -1.72 5.84
CA LYS A 17 6.19 -1.62 6.86
C LYS A 17 6.63 -0.16 7.00
N GLU A 18 6.91 0.28 8.23
CA GLU A 18 7.51 1.60 8.45
C GLU A 18 9.03 1.48 8.23
N ALA A 19 9.49 1.92 7.06
CA ALA A 19 10.89 1.95 6.66
C ALA A 19 11.10 2.98 5.54
N PRO A 20 12.33 3.51 5.36
CA PRO A 20 12.65 4.38 4.22
C PRO A 20 12.60 3.62 2.89
N VAL A 21 11.97 4.22 1.89
CA VAL A 21 12.00 3.74 0.50
C VAL A 21 13.39 3.97 -0.07
N ASP A 22 13.99 2.91 -0.63
CA ASP A 22 15.29 2.92 -1.30
C ASP A 22 15.14 2.80 -2.83
N ASP A 23 14.14 2.04 -3.28
CA ASP A 23 13.89 1.75 -4.69
C ASP A 23 12.40 1.50 -4.94
N ASN A 24 11.97 1.60 -6.20
CA ASN A 24 10.62 1.23 -6.60
C ASN A 24 10.62 0.48 -7.94
N ILE A 25 9.55 -0.30 -8.16
CA ILE A 25 9.31 -0.96 -9.45
C ILE A 25 7.88 -0.67 -9.88
N ASP A 26 7.75 -0.06 -11.05
CA ASP A 26 6.47 0.08 -11.75
C ASP A 26 6.04 -1.28 -12.30
N ILE A 27 4.85 -1.73 -11.89
CA ILE A 27 4.25 -2.99 -12.37
C ILE A 27 3.19 -2.74 -13.45
N GLU A 28 2.61 -1.54 -13.47
CA GLU A 28 1.69 -1.01 -14.48
C GLU A 28 1.79 0.53 -14.45
N GLU A 29 1.32 1.20 -15.50
CA GLU A 29 1.18 2.66 -15.51
C GLU A 29 0.37 3.16 -14.29
N GLY A 30 1.07 3.90 -13.42
CA GLY A 30 0.52 4.45 -12.19
C GLY A 30 0.35 3.42 -11.07
N VAL A 31 1.02 2.27 -11.12
CA VAL A 31 1.07 1.31 -10.01
C VAL A 31 2.52 0.88 -9.76
N SER A 32 3.02 1.11 -8.55
CA SER A 32 4.39 0.79 -8.17
C SER A 32 4.47 0.06 -6.83
N ILE A 33 5.55 -0.69 -6.66
CA ILE A 33 5.91 -1.36 -5.40
C ILE A 33 7.19 -0.72 -4.87
N ASP A 34 7.16 -0.27 -3.62
CA ASP A 34 8.31 0.30 -2.93
C ASP A 34 9.12 -0.76 -2.20
N PHE A 35 10.45 -0.62 -2.22
CA PHE A 35 11.40 -1.51 -1.57
C PHE A 35 12.34 -0.79 -0.61
N ASP A 36 12.75 -1.49 0.44
CA ASP A 36 13.86 -1.06 1.31
C ASP A 36 15.22 -1.43 0.69
N ALA A 37 16.31 -0.94 1.29
CA ALA A 37 17.67 -1.19 0.83
C ALA A 37 18.06 -2.67 0.78
N ASN A 38 17.28 -3.55 1.44
CA ASN A 38 17.48 -5.00 1.41
C ASN A 38 16.51 -5.71 0.43
N LYS A 39 15.80 -4.95 -0.41
CA LYS A 39 14.78 -5.43 -1.36
C LYS A 39 13.56 -6.08 -0.69
N HIS A 40 13.23 -5.71 0.55
CA HIS A 40 11.93 -6.05 1.12
C HIS A 40 10.87 -5.02 0.72
N ILE A 41 9.64 -5.50 0.48
CA ILE A 41 8.51 -4.62 0.15
C ILE A 41 8.15 -3.74 1.35
N ILE A 42 8.02 -2.44 1.12
CA ILE A 42 7.60 -1.44 2.10
C ILE A 42 6.17 -0.99 1.84
N GLY A 43 5.79 -0.80 0.58
CA GLY A 43 4.49 -0.23 0.24
C GLY A 43 4.09 -0.44 -1.22
N ILE A 44 2.87 -0.02 -1.51
CA ILE A 44 2.26 -0.04 -2.84
C ILE A 44 1.68 1.35 -3.09
N GLU A 45 1.98 1.94 -4.23
CA GLU A 45 1.38 3.19 -4.69
C GLU A 45 0.48 2.93 -5.91
N ILE A 46 -0.69 3.57 -5.91
CA ILE A 46 -1.65 3.53 -7.01
C ILE A 46 -2.06 4.97 -7.34
N LEU A 47 -1.57 5.51 -8.45
CA LEU A 47 -1.98 6.78 -9.02
C LEU A 47 -3.25 6.64 -9.85
N GLY A 48 -4.10 7.66 -9.86
CA GLY A 48 -5.42 7.59 -10.47
C GLY A 48 -6.32 6.56 -9.78
N ALA A 49 -6.19 6.39 -8.46
CA ALA A 49 -6.84 5.33 -7.71
C ALA A 49 -8.37 5.37 -7.86
N SER A 50 -8.99 6.55 -7.96
CA SER A 50 -10.43 6.70 -8.22
C SER A 50 -10.89 6.11 -9.56
N LYS A 51 -9.98 5.97 -10.53
CA LYS A 51 -10.26 5.41 -11.87
C LYS A 51 -9.95 3.92 -11.95
N LYS A 52 -9.00 3.45 -11.14
CA LYS A 52 -8.56 2.04 -11.12
C LYS A 52 -9.35 1.19 -10.12
N LEU A 53 -9.87 1.80 -9.05
CA LEU A 53 -10.59 1.12 -7.98
C LEU A 53 -12.01 1.68 -7.84
N SER A 54 -12.98 0.84 -7.50
CA SER A 54 -14.33 1.31 -7.18
C SER A 54 -14.34 2.04 -5.83
N LEU A 55 -15.26 3.02 -5.66
CA LEU A 55 -15.43 3.72 -4.39
C LEU A 55 -15.77 2.79 -3.22
N GLU A 56 -16.53 1.72 -3.50
CA GLU A 56 -16.81 0.67 -2.50
C GLU A 56 -15.53 -0.02 -2.03
N ASN A 57 -14.61 -0.33 -2.96
CA ASN A 57 -13.33 -0.98 -2.64
C ASN A 57 -12.38 -0.05 -1.88
N ILE A 58 -12.36 1.25 -2.19
CA ILE A 58 -11.48 2.22 -1.50
C ILE A 58 -11.96 2.49 -0.06
N THR A 59 -13.26 2.36 0.21
CA THR A 59 -13.85 2.71 1.51
C THR A 59 -13.90 1.55 2.51
N THR A 60 -13.60 0.33 2.09
CA THR A 60 -13.72 -0.87 2.93
C THR A 60 -12.39 -1.61 3.00
N VAL A 61 -11.93 -1.89 4.23
CA VAL A 61 -10.76 -2.76 4.48
C VAL A 61 -11.24 -3.98 5.25
N THR A 62 -11.04 -5.17 4.69
CA THR A 62 -11.35 -6.45 5.35
C THR A 62 -10.06 -7.15 5.74
N ILE A 63 -9.97 -7.58 6.99
CA ILE A 63 -8.81 -8.31 7.51
C ILE A 63 -9.31 -9.62 8.14
N SER A 64 -8.79 -10.76 7.67
CA SER A 64 -9.24 -12.10 8.07
C SER A 64 -8.05 -13.01 8.35
N ASN A 65 -8.21 -13.97 9.25
CA ASN A 65 -7.21 -15.01 9.58
C ASN A 65 -5.83 -14.45 9.99
N LEU A 66 -5.81 -13.34 10.73
CA LEU A 66 -4.55 -12.82 11.27
C LEU A 66 -3.92 -13.82 12.24
N PRO A 67 -2.61 -14.11 12.13
CA PRO A 67 -1.88 -14.90 13.12
C PRO A 67 -1.60 -14.03 14.35
N VAL A 68 -2.65 -13.70 15.13
CA VAL A 68 -2.53 -12.79 16.29
C VAL A 68 -1.82 -13.45 17.49
N GLU A 69 -1.69 -14.78 17.49
CA GLU A 69 -1.04 -15.55 18.55
C GLU A 69 0.44 -15.17 18.75
N THR A 70 1.09 -14.58 17.74
CA THR A 70 2.50 -14.15 17.78
C THR A 70 2.71 -12.69 18.20
N VAL A 71 1.64 -11.93 18.45
CA VAL A 71 1.72 -10.48 18.78
C VAL A 71 1.63 -10.23 20.29
N ALA A 72 1.30 -11.24 21.10
CA ALA A 72 1.30 -11.16 22.55
C ALA A 72 2.63 -11.69 23.13
N ALA A 73 3.62 -10.80 23.25
CA ALA A 73 4.80 -10.96 24.13
C ALA A 73 5.18 -9.60 24.71
#